data_AF-A0A432GDF8-F1
#
_entry.id   AF-A0A432GDF8-F1
#
_cell.length_a   1.000
_cell.length_b   1.000
_cell.length_c   1.000
_cell.angle_alpha   90.00
_cell.angle_beta   90.00
_cell.angle_gamma   90.00
#
_symmetry.space_group_name_H-M   'P 1'
#
loop_
_entity.id
_entity.type
_entity.pdbx_description
1 polymer ?
#
loop_
_entity_poly.entity_id
_entity_poly.type
_entity_poly.pdbx_seq_one_letter_code
_entity_poly.pdbx_strand_id
1 'polypeptide(L)'
;HGDNGEGMADKFYPKIQGQHYLYMLRQFEWIRDGKRRNANPDMVEQIKNFSNEDMKQVINYVSRIPVPKEDLAPSKDWTNPDYD
;
A
#
# COMPACT_ATOMS: atom_id res chain seq x y z
N HIS A 1 3.50 -8.40 1.34
CA HIS A 1 2.06 -8.40 1.04
C HIS A 1 1.78 -9.30 -0.17
N GLY A 2 2.42 -10.48 -0.22
CA GLY A 2 2.65 -11.14 -1.51
C GLY A 2 3.69 -10.41 -2.35
N ASP A 3 4.09 -11.03 -3.47
CA ASP A 3 5.12 -10.53 -4.37
C ASP A 3 4.59 -9.40 -5.27
N ASN A 4 3.29 -9.42 -5.54
CA ASN A 4 2.58 -8.43 -6.35
C ASN A 4 1.62 -7.59 -5.50
N GLY A 5 1.75 -7.56 -4.18
CA GLY A 5 0.85 -6.77 -3.33
C GLY A 5 -0.59 -7.32 -3.27
N GLU A 6 -0.80 -8.59 -3.60
CA GLU A 6 -2.08 -9.28 -3.61
C GLU A 6 -2.66 -9.51 -2.19
N GLY A 7 -1.84 -9.37 -1.16
CA GLY A 7 -2.19 -9.64 0.23
C GLY A 7 -2.02 -11.11 0.63
N MET A 8 -2.19 -11.40 1.91
CA MET A 8 -2.17 -12.78 2.46
C MET A 8 -3.25 -12.90 3.54
N ALA A 9 -4.37 -13.54 3.21
CA ALA A 9 -5.54 -13.61 4.08
C ALA A 9 -5.25 -14.28 5.43
N ASP A 10 -4.55 -15.41 5.42
CA ASP A 10 -4.22 -16.18 6.64
C ASP A 10 -3.33 -15.39 7.62
N LYS A 11 -2.58 -14.42 7.12
CA LYS A 11 -1.72 -13.54 7.92
C LYS A 11 -2.37 -12.18 8.19
N PHE A 12 -3.60 -11.96 7.73
CA PHE A 12 -4.28 -10.66 7.75
C PHE A 12 -3.46 -9.52 7.10
N TYR A 13 -2.63 -9.86 6.11
CA TYR A 13 -1.86 -8.86 5.37
C TYR A 13 -2.73 -8.32 4.23
N PRO A 14 -3.04 -7.01 4.21
CA PRO A 14 -3.98 -6.45 3.25
C PRO A 14 -3.43 -6.49 1.82
N LYS A 15 -4.34 -6.55 0.84
CA LYS A 15 -4.04 -6.25 -0.57
C LYS A 15 -3.66 -4.76 -0.69
N ILE A 16 -2.58 -4.48 -1.40
CA ILE A 16 -2.04 -3.13 -1.61
C ILE A 16 -1.86 -2.77 -3.10
N GLN A 17 -1.89 -3.77 -4.00
CA GLN A 17 -1.91 -3.51 -5.46
C GLN A 17 -3.13 -2.67 -5.85
N GLY A 18 -2.92 -1.69 -6.75
CA GLY A 18 -3.96 -0.77 -7.20
C GLY A 18 -4.41 0.28 -6.17
N GLN A 19 -3.76 0.37 -5.01
CA GLN A 19 -4.08 1.40 -4.03
C GLN A 19 -3.40 2.74 -4.37
N HIS A 20 -4.08 3.83 -4.00
CA HIS A 20 -3.60 5.18 -4.25
C HIS A 20 -2.35 5.55 -3.46
N TYR A 21 -1.43 6.28 -4.10
CA TYR A 21 -0.16 6.71 -3.52
C TYR A 21 -0.39 7.52 -2.22
N LEU A 22 -1.21 8.58 -2.30
CA LEU A 22 -1.47 9.45 -1.14
C LEU A 22 -2.18 8.72 0.00
N TYR A 23 -3.05 7.76 -0.33
CA TYR A 23 -3.69 6.94 0.69
C TYR A 23 -2.66 6.11 1.45
N MET A 24 -1.80 5.38 0.73
CA MET A 24 -0.80 4.52 1.34
C MET A 24 0.24 5.31 2.14
N LEU A 25 0.68 6.45 1.62
CA LEU A 25 1.62 7.34 2.31
C LEU A 25 1.05 7.75 3.67
N ARG A 26 -0.21 8.21 3.69
CA ARG A 26 -0.91 8.55 4.93
C ARG A 26 -1.05 7.35 5.88
N GLN A 27 -1.37 6.16 5.37
CA GLN A 27 -1.46 4.97 6.23
C GLN A 27 -0.11 4.64 6.86
N PHE A 28 0.97 4.72 6.10
CA PHE A 28 2.32 4.47 6.59
C PHE A 28 2.71 5.47 7.68
N GLU A 29 2.49 6.76 7.45
CA GLU A 29 2.71 7.82 8.46
C GLU A 29 1.88 7.58 9.72
N TRP A 30 0.62 7.18 9.59
CA TRP A 30 -0.23 6.91 10.75
C TRP A 30 0.20 5.68 11.54
N ILE A 31 0.75 4.66 10.88
CA ILE A 31 1.31 3.49 11.56
C ILE A 31 2.59 3.91 12.29
N ARG A 32 3.51 4.61 11.61
CA ARG A 32 4.76 5.12 12.19
C ARG A 32 4.51 5.99 13.43
N ASP A 33 3.56 6.92 13.33
CA ASP A 33 3.24 7.88 14.38
C ASP A 33 2.31 7.30 15.47
N GLY A 34 1.92 6.01 15.37
CA GLY A 34 1.02 5.37 16.34
C GLY A 34 -0.43 5.86 16.31
N LYS A 35 -0.83 6.63 15.29
CA LYS A 35 -2.21 7.10 15.08
C LYS A 35 -3.13 5.95 14.69
N ARG A 36 -2.61 4.95 13.97
CA ARG A 36 -3.35 3.73 13.60
C ARG A 36 -3.20 2.65 14.68
N ARG A 37 -4.14 2.63 15.61
CA ARG A 37 -4.11 1.75 16.82
C ARG A 37 -4.29 0.25 16.55
N ASN A 38 -4.77 -0.12 15.36
CA ASN A 38 -4.97 -1.51 14.94
C ASN A 38 -3.93 -1.95 13.89
N ALA A 39 -2.76 -1.30 13.86
CA ALA A 39 -1.68 -1.70 12.96
C ALA A 39 -1.14 -3.07 13.38
N ASN A 40 -0.78 -3.88 12.38
CA ASN A 40 -0.07 -5.14 12.63
C ASN A 40 1.32 -4.84 13.25
N PRO A 41 1.72 -5.48 14.36
CA PRO A 41 3.01 -5.27 14.98
C PRO A 41 4.21 -5.46 14.04
N ASP A 42 4.13 -6.41 13.10
CA ASP A 42 5.18 -6.65 12.10
C ASP A 42 5.39 -5.41 11.21
N MET A 43 4.29 -4.76 10.81
CA MET A 43 4.34 -3.52 10.03
C MET A 43 4.91 -2.37 10.84
N VAL A 44 4.53 -2.25 12.12
CA VAL A 44 5.10 -1.23 13.02
C VAL A 44 6.61 -1.40 13.13
N GLU A 45 7.09 -2.64 13.33
CA GLU A 45 8.51 -2.93 13.45
C GLU A 45 9.27 -2.68 12.13
N GLN A 46 8.71 -3.11 11.00
CA GLN A 46 9.29 -2.88 9.69
C GLN A 46 9.45 -1.38 9.40
N ILE A 47 8.42 -0.59 9.69
CA ILE A 47 8.38 0.86 9.41
C ILE A 47 9.43 1.65 10.21
N LYS A 48 9.82 1.21 11.42
CA LYS A 48 10.82 1.90 12.24
C LYS A 48 12.17 2.07 11.55
N ASN A 49 12.49 1.20 10.59
CA ASN A 49 13.76 1.20 9.88
C ASN A 49 13.76 2.07 8.62
N PHE A 50 12.65 2.75 8.29
CA PHE A 50 12.53 3.57 7.10
C PHE A 50 12.80 5.05 7.41
N SER A 51 13.62 5.69 6.58
CA SER A 51 13.63 7.15 6.51
C SER A 51 12.36 7.68 5.84
N ASN A 52 12.12 8.99 5.93
CA ASN A 52 11.03 9.63 5.20
C ASN A 52 11.15 9.45 3.68
N GLU A 53 12.38 9.38 3.16
CA GLU A 53 12.64 9.19 1.74
C GLU A 53 12.34 7.74 1.35
N ASP A 54 12.84 6.75 2.11
CA ASP A 54 12.56 5.33 1.86
C ASP A 54 11.05 5.06 1.84
N MET A 55 10.31 5.67 2.78
CA MET A 55 8.85 5.58 2.84
C MET A 55 8.21 6.07 1.54
N LYS A 56 8.57 7.27 1.07
CA LYS A 56 8.01 7.81 -0.18
C LYS A 56 8.36 6.93 -1.38
N GLN A 57 9.59 6.44 -1.46
CA GLN A 57 10.04 5.63 -2.58
C GLN A 57 9.36 4.26 -2.62
N VAL A 58 9.25 3.57 -1.48
CA VAL A 58 8.54 2.29 -1.41
C VAL A 58 7.06 2.46 -1.70
N ILE A 59 6.41 3.49 -1.16
CA ILE A 59 4.99 3.73 -1.44
C ILE A 59 4.77 4.12 -2.92
N ASN A 60 5.66 4.91 -3.52
CA ASN A 60 5.61 5.22 -4.96
C ASN A 60 5.69 3.93 -5.79
N TYR A 61 6.67 3.07 -5.52
CA TYR A 61 6.81 1.78 -6.19
C TYR A 61 5.56 0.91 -6.04
N VAL A 62 5.11 0.69 -4.80
CA VAL A 62 3.96 -0.17 -4.50
C VAL A 62 2.68 0.33 -5.17
N SER A 63 2.48 1.64 -5.22
CA SER A 63 1.27 2.22 -5.81
C SER A 63 1.13 1.85 -7.28
N ARG A 64 2.25 1.69 -7.97
CA ARG A 64 2.33 1.38 -9.40
C ARG A 64 2.22 -0.11 -9.70
N ILE A 65 2.07 -0.98 -8.70
CA ILE A 65 1.89 -2.41 -8.93
C ILE A 65 0.54 -2.63 -9.63
N PRO A 66 0.54 -3.24 -10.83
CA PRO A 66 -0.69 -3.41 -11.60
C PRO A 66 -1.63 -4.40 -10.93
N VAL A 67 -2.92 -4.12 -11.02
CA VAL A 67 -3.96 -5.06 -10.63
C VAL A 67 -4.16 -6.07 -11.78
N PRO A 68 -4.22 -7.39 -11.49
CA PRO A 68 -4.56 -8.40 -12.49
C PRO A 68 -5.87 -8.06 -13.21
N LYS A 69 -5.97 -8.38 -14.50
CA LYS A 69 -7.11 -7.97 -15.33
C LYS A 69 -8.44 -8.55 -14.84
N GLU A 70 -8.39 -9.75 -14.28
CA GLU A 70 -9.50 -10.47 -13.66
C GLU A 70 -10.01 -9.81 -12.37
N ASP A 71 -9.17 -9.03 -11.70
CA ASP A 71 -9.49 -8.31 -10.46
C ASP A 71 -9.95 -6.86 -10.73
N LEU A 72 -9.83 -6.37 -11.97
CA LEU A 72 -10.24 -5.02 -12.33
C LEU A 72 -11.77 -4.92 -12.39
N ALA A 73 -12.30 -3.85 -11.77
CA ALA A 73 -13.71 -3.50 -11.94
C ALA A 73 -13.99 -3.10 -13.40
N PRO A 74 -15.18 -3.42 -13.95
CA PRO A 74 -15.58 -2.90 -15.25
C PRO A 74 -15.63 -1.37 -15.20
N SER A 75 -14.74 -0.72 -15.95
CA SER A 75 -14.77 0.72 -16.14
C SER A 75 -14.42 1.05 -17.59
N LYS A 76 -15.16 2.01 -18.16
CA LYS A 76 -14.97 2.44 -19.55
C LYS A 76 -13.81 3.42 -19.67
N ASP A 77 -13.62 4.26 -18.67
CA ASP A 77 -12.83 5.49 -18.74
C ASP A 77 -12.11 5.82 -17.42
N TRP A 78 -12.26 5.03 -16.36
CA TRP A 78 -11.52 5.29 -15.13
C TRP A 78 -10.03 4.98 -15.32
N THR A 79 -9.21 5.96 -14.99
CA THR A 79 -7.77 5.83 -14.84
C THR A 79 -7.39 6.27 -13.43
N ASN A 80 -6.32 5.70 -12.88
CA ASN A 80 -5.81 6.16 -11.60
C ASN A 80 -5.22 7.57 -11.77
N PRO A 81 -5.74 8.62 -11.08
CA PRO A 81 -5.24 9.98 -11.20
C PRO A 81 -3.86 10.18 -10.57
N ASP A 82 -3.31 9.19 -9.86
CA ASP A 82 -1.94 9.26 -9.33
C ASP A 82 -0.87 9.16 -10.43
N TYR A 83 -1.24 8.73 -11.63
CA TYR A 83 -0.34 8.56 -12.78
C TYR A 83 -0.87 9.36 -13.97
N ASP A 84 -0.44 10.62 -14.03
CA ASP A 84 -0.52 11.45 -15.23
C ASP A 84 0.56 11.04 -16.25
#